data_AF-W2CYI0-F1
#
_entry.id   AF-W2CYI0-F1
#
_cell.length_a   1.000
_cell.length_b   1.000
_cell.length_c   1.000
_cell.angle_alpha   90.00
_cell.angle_beta   90.00
_cell.angle_gamma   90.00
#
_symmetry.space_group_name_H-M   'P 1'
#
loop_
_entity.id
_entity.type
_entity.pdbx_description
1 polymer ?
#
loop_
_entity_poly.entity_id
_entity_poly.type
_entity_poly.pdbx_seq_one_letter_code
_entity_poly.pdbx_strand_id
1 'polypeptide(L)'
;METEQERISEVIAHFCKSKAEFARRMDVRPQVVSNWVARGAGKQVLSKILTKFPEVNANWLLTGEGEMLRKKEEDALSRIGANRDKGDK
;
A
#
# COMPACT_ATOMS: atom_id res chain seq x y z
N MET A 1 7.87 -2.00 16.33
CA MET A 1 7.97 -1.33 15.02
C MET A 1 7.87 -2.43 13.98
N GLU A 2 6.93 -2.34 13.04
CA GLU A 2 6.86 -3.29 11.93
C GLU A 2 8.17 -3.23 11.13
N THR A 3 8.60 -4.38 10.62
CA THR A 3 9.82 -4.45 9.80
C THR A 3 9.51 -4.18 8.33
N GLU A 4 10.54 -3.87 7.53
CA GLU A 4 10.38 -3.76 6.07
C GLU A 4 9.79 -5.04 5.46
N GLN A 5 10.17 -6.20 6.00
CA GLN A 5 9.75 -7.52 5.55
C GLN A 5 8.24 -7.71 5.67
N GLU A 6 7.69 -7.29 6.82
CA GLU A 6 6.26 -7.39 7.12
C GLU A 6 5.46 -6.46 6.21
N ARG A 7 5.91 -5.21 6.05
CA ARG A 7 5.23 -4.26 5.17
C ARG A 7 5.24 -4.69 3.71
N ILE A 8 6.34 -5.25 3.23
CA ILE A 8 6.40 -5.81 1.87
C ILE A 8 5.43 -6.99 1.74
N SER A 9 5.32 -7.83 2.77
CA SER A 9 4.39 -8.96 2.77
C SER A 9 2.93 -8.52 2.76
N GLU A 10 2.58 -7.49 3.53
CA GLU A 10 1.25 -6.85 3.56
C GLU A 10 0.87 -6.30 2.18
N VAL A 11 1.79 -5.56 1.52
CA VAL A 11 1.56 -5.06 0.16
C VAL A 11 1.31 -6.21 -0.83
N ILE A 12 2.08 -7.30 -0.72
CA ILE A 12 1.87 -8.47 -1.57
C ILE A 12 0.51 -9.09 -1.31
N ALA A 13 0.12 -9.30 -0.05
CA ALA A 13 -1.14 -9.91 0.32
C ALA A 13 -2.36 -9.08 -0.10
N HIS A 14 -2.26 -7.75 -0.04
CA HIS A 14 -3.35 -6.86 -0.39
C HIS A 14 -3.53 -6.68 -1.90
N PHE A 15 -2.44 -6.48 -2.65
CA PHE A 15 -2.52 -6.10 -4.07
C PHE A 15 -2.29 -7.26 -5.05
N CYS A 16 -1.76 -8.39 -4.57
CA CYS A 16 -1.36 -9.52 -5.41
C CYS A 16 -1.89 -10.83 -4.83
N LYS A 17 -2.19 -11.81 -5.70
CA LYS A 17 -2.61 -13.14 -5.24
C LYS A 17 -1.46 -13.98 -4.70
N SER A 18 -0.21 -13.65 -5.08
CA SER A 18 0.98 -14.42 -4.73
C SER A 18 2.27 -13.62 -4.93
N LYS A 19 3.36 -14.03 -4.26
CA LYS A 19 4.71 -13.48 -4.44
C LYS A 19 5.19 -13.51 -5.90
N ALA A 20 4.78 -14.54 -6.67
CA ALA A 20 5.09 -14.65 -8.09
C ALA A 20 4.35 -13.61 -8.96
N GLU A 21 3.13 -13.23 -8.60
CA GLU A 21 2.41 -12.14 -9.30
C GLU A 21 3.09 -10.79 -9.01
N PHE A 22 3.43 -10.55 -7.74
CA PHE A 22 4.17 -9.35 -7.35
C PHE A 22 5.51 -9.25 -8.09
N ALA A 23 6.26 -10.35 -8.20
CA ALA A 23 7.51 -10.41 -8.96
C ALA A 23 7.31 -9.99 -10.42
N ARG A 24 6.25 -10.48 -11.07
CA ARG A 24 5.89 -10.10 -12.45
C ARG A 24 5.56 -8.60 -12.56
N ARG A 25 4.79 -8.03 -11.64
CA ARG A 25 4.49 -6.57 -11.66
C ARG A 25 5.73 -5.70 -11.43
N MET A 26 6.64 -6.17 -10.59
CA MET A 26 7.89 -5.48 -10.26
C MET A 26 8.98 -5.67 -11.33
N ASP A 27 8.73 -6.52 -12.33
CA ASP A 27 9.67 -6.93 -13.37
C ASP A 27 10.98 -7.51 -12.77
N VAL A 28 10.81 -8.44 -11.82
CA VAL A 28 11.93 -9.12 -11.14
C VAL A 28 11.69 -10.63 -11.07
N ARG A 29 12.75 -11.39 -10.76
CA ARG A 29 12.63 -12.84 -10.51
C ARG A 29 11.93 -13.09 -9.16
N PRO A 30 11.12 -14.16 -9.02
CA PRO A 30 10.48 -14.52 -7.75
C PRO A 30 11.46 -14.67 -6.57
N GLN A 31 12.68 -15.15 -6.83
CA GLN A 31 13.74 -15.26 -5.81
C GLN A 31 14.11 -13.91 -5.20
N VAL A 32 14.09 -12.83 -5.98
CA VAL A 32 14.38 -11.48 -5.50
C VAL A 32 13.31 -11.04 -4.50
N VAL A 33 12.03 -11.30 -4.80
CA VAL A 33 10.91 -11.02 -3.89
C VAL A 33 11.02 -11.86 -2.62
N SER A 34 11.37 -13.14 -2.72
CA SER A 34 11.61 -13.98 -1.55
C SER A 34 12.72 -13.43 -0.66
N ASN A 35 13.80 -12.89 -1.25
CA ASN A 35 14.88 -12.26 -0.51
C ASN A 35 14.42 -10.97 0.20
N TRP A 36 13.60 -10.15 -0.48
CA TRP A 36 13.01 -8.94 0.12
C TRP A 36 12.14 -9.26 1.33
N VAL A 37 11.31 -10.29 1.24
CA VAL A 37 10.45 -10.73 2.35
C VAL A 37 11.27 -11.39 3.47
N ALA A 38 12.42 -11.99 3.17
CA ALA A 38 13.25 -12.66 4.18
C ALA A 38 14.23 -11.72 4.91
N ARG A 39 14.76 -10.69 4.21
CA ARG A 39 15.85 -9.85 4.72
C ARG A 39 15.56 -8.35 4.70
N GLY A 40 14.40 -7.95 4.17
CA GLY A 40 14.08 -6.56 3.89
C GLY A 40 14.48 -6.16 2.48
N ALA A 41 13.88 -5.07 2.01
CA ALA A 41 14.24 -4.44 0.75
C ALA A 41 14.60 -3.01 1.05
N GLY A 42 15.87 -2.65 0.86
CA GLY A 42 16.33 -1.30 1.20
C GLY A 42 15.58 -0.21 0.43
N LYS A 43 15.75 1.05 0.87
CA LYS A 43 15.00 2.23 0.43
C LYS A 43 14.76 2.34 -1.09
N GLN A 44 15.76 2.05 -1.93
CA GLN A 44 15.60 2.12 -3.39
C GLN A 44 14.51 1.16 -3.92
N VAL A 45 14.41 -0.04 -3.34
CA VAL A 45 13.38 -0.99 -3.71
C VAL A 45 12.02 -0.53 -3.21
N LEU A 46 11.92 -0.03 -1.98
CA LEU A 46 10.66 0.51 -1.44
C LEU A 46 10.15 1.66 -2.32
N SER A 47 11.02 2.56 -2.78
CA SER A 47 10.65 3.61 -3.73
C SER A 47 10.13 3.04 -5.05
N LYS A 48 10.76 1.99 -5.59
CA LYS A 48 10.28 1.31 -6.81
C LYS A 48 8.91 0.66 -6.59
N ILE A 49 8.64 0.11 -5.41
CA ILE A 49 7.33 -0.44 -5.05
C ILE A 49 6.29 0.68 -5.07
N LEU A 50 6.57 1.85 -4.48
CA LEU A 50 5.65 2.99 -4.50
C LEU A 50 5.34 3.49 -5.92
N THR A 51 6.31 3.41 -6.84
CA THR A 51 6.06 3.73 -8.26
C THR A 51 5.10 2.74 -8.92
N LYS A 52 5.12 1.46 -8.53
CA LYS A 52 4.24 0.41 -9.09
C LYS A 52 2.90 0.32 -8.38
N PHE A 53 2.84 0.74 -7.12
CA PHE A 53 1.66 0.69 -6.25
C PHE A 53 1.41 2.09 -5.67
N PRO A 54 0.93 3.06 -6.47
CA PRO A 54 0.73 4.44 -6.03
C PRO A 54 -0.36 4.60 -4.94
N GLU A 55 -1.16 3.57 -4.74
CA GLU A 55 -2.19 3.46 -3.69
C GLU A 55 -1.59 3.18 -2.30
N VAL A 56 -0.35 2.69 -2.25
CA VAL A 56 0.37 2.47 -1.00
C VAL A 56 0.91 3.80 -0.47
N ASN A 57 0.77 4.00 0.84
CA ASN A 57 1.28 5.15 1.55
C ASN A 57 2.81 5.07 1.69
N ALA A 58 3.50 6.06 1.13
CA ALA A 58 4.95 6.16 1.19
C ALA A 58 5.48 6.25 2.63
N ASN A 59 4.78 7.00 3.51
CA ASN A 59 5.21 7.15 4.90
C ASN A 59 5.19 5.80 5.62
N TRP A 60 4.06 5.09 5.52
CA TRP A 60 3.92 3.76 6.11
C TRP A 60 4.95 2.79 5.55
N LEU A 61 5.16 2.73 4.22
CA LEU A 61 6.10 1.77 3.66
C LEU A 61 7.56 2.05 4.08
N LEU A 62 7.96 3.32 4.17
CA LEU A 62 9.33 3.73 4.46
C LEU A 62 9.66 3.76 5.96
N THR A 63 8.74 4.23 6.81
CA THR A 63 8.99 4.41 8.25
C THR A 63 8.25 3.39 9.11
N GLY A 64 7.20 2.77 8.58
CA GLY A 64 6.29 1.91 9.36
C GLY A 64 5.24 2.67 10.14
N GLU A 65 5.05 3.97 9.86
CA GLU A 65 4.10 4.81 10.58
C GLU A 65 2.89 5.18 9.73
N GLY A 66 1.70 5.05 10.31
CA GLY A 66 0.43 5.36 9.67
C GLY A 66 -0.23 4.12 9.04
N GLU A 67 -1.08 4.34 8.04
CA GLU A 67 -1.85 3.28 7.38
C GLU A 67 -1.23 2.90 6.03
N MET A 68 -1.35 1.62 5.66
CA MET A 68 -0.83 1.07 4.40
C MET A 68 -1.38 1.78 3.17
N LEU A 69 -2.68 2.04 3.15
CA LEU A 69 -3.33 2.66 2.00
C LEU A 69 -3.34 4.17 2.13
N ARG A 70 -3.12 4.86 1.02
CA ARG A 70 -3.43 6.30 0.94
C ARG A 70 -4.94 6.44 1.00
N LYS A 71 -5.44 7.25 1.93
CA LYS A 71 -6.84 7.68 1.92
C LYS A 71 -7.06 8.45 0.62
N LYS A 72 -7.66 7.82 -0.37
CA LYS A 72 -8.26 8.54 -1.50
C LYS A 72 -9.37 9.40 -0.91
N GLU A 73 -9.46 10.64 -1.35
CA GLU A 73 -10.48 11.64 -0.98
C GLU A 73 -11.94 11.20 -1.22
N GLU A 74 -12.20 9.95 -1.64
CA GLU A 74 -13.55 9.40 -1.78
C GLU A 74 -14.32 9.35 -0.45
N ASP A 75 -13.64 9.35 0.71
CA ASP A 75 -14.31 9.47 2.02
C ASP A 75 -14.70 10.92 2.38
N ALA A 76 -14.18 11.93 1.67
CA ALA A 76 -14.57 13.33 1.91
C ALA A 76 -15.94 13.65 1.28
N LEU A 77 -16.30 12.99 0.18
CA LEU A 77 -17.57 13.21 -0.53
C LEU A 77 -18.77 12.47 0.10
N SER A 78 -18.54 11.40 0.87
CA SER A 78 -19.62 10.67 1.56
C SER A 78 -20.20 11.45 2.76
N ARG A 79 -19.45 12.42 3.30
CA ARG A 79 -19.85 13.21 4.48
C ARG A 79 -20.75 14.42 4.16
N ILE A 80 -20.86 14.84 2.90
CA ILE A 80 -21.63 16.04 2.50
C ILE A 80 -23.11 15.71 2.24
N GLY A 81 -23.50 14.44 2.28
CA GLY A 81 -24.84 13.96 1.87
C GLY A 81 -25.93 13.87 2.94
N ALA A 82 -25.67 14.21 4.21
CA ALA A 82 -26.63 14.04 5.31
C ALA A 82 -27.08 15.37 5.93
N ASN A 83 -27.48 16.35 5.12
CA ASN A 83 -28.30 17.46 5.61
C ASN A 83 -29.22 18.00 4.51
N ARG A 84 -30.26 17.22 4.17
CA ARG A 84 -31.48 17.82 3.62
C ARG A 84 -32.49 17.92 4.75
N ASP A 85 -32.23 18.89 5.61
CA ASP A 85 -33.29 19.60 6.30
C ASP A 85 -34.24 20.13 5.24
N LYS A 86 -35.47 19.62 5.24
CA LYS A 86 -36.59 20.30 4.61
C LYS A 86 -37.72 20.33 5.62
N GLY A 87 -37.50 21.06 6.70
CA GLY A 87 -38.55 21.94 7.17
C GLY A 87 -38.83 22.99 6.08
N ASP A 88 -40.07 23.08 5.63
CA ASP A 88 -40.89 24.29 5.79
C ASP A 88 -42.24 24.07 5.10
N LYS A 89 -43.29 24.16 5.92
CA LYS A 89 -44.68 24.53 5.64
C LYS A 89 -45.61 23.59 4.85
#